data_AF-A0A2G5KY47-F1
#
_entry.id   AF-A0A2G5KY47-F1
#
_cell.length_a   1.000
_cell.length_b   1.000
_cell.length_c   1.000
_cell.angle_alpha   90.00
_cell.angle_beta   90.00
_cell.angle_gamma   90.00
#
_symmetry.space_group_name_H-M   'P 1'
#
loop_
_entity.id
_entity.type
_entity.pdbx_description
1 polymer ?
#
loop_
_entity_poly.entity_id
_entity_poly.type
_entity_poly.pdbx_seq_one_letter_code
_entity_poly.pdbx_strand_id
1 'polypeptide(L)'
;MMHLFQKKLSEVRPWSILWLLVAIFGNPVYNVMAYGICHALGYYTDLSTNVTQVVVGQYVLILLIVFGLRYVVYRVIYVIRLKDQMTTVFFLEAFAERHKYQWISLITFFMWASEVEGNIAGFIFFPVTLLMTLTVTVITINRLFKMSKYLDTQRSVG
;
A
#
# COMPACT_ATOMS: atom_id res chain seq x y z
N MET A 1 -18.97 25.22 -10.95
CA MET A 1 -18.19 23.98 -10.73
C MET A 1 -16.88 24.29 -9.96
N MET A 2 -16.92 25.12 -8.90
CA MET A 2 -15.71 25.72 -8.30
C MET A 2 -15.54 25.43 -6.80
N HIS A 3 -16.50 24.72 -6.18
CA HIS A 3 -16.56 24.51 -4.73
C HIS A 3 -16.05 23.14 -4.23
N LEU A 4 -15.65 22.23 -5.13
CA LEU A 4 -15.35 20.83 -4.77
C LEU A 4 -13.94 20.59 -4.24
N PHE A 5 -13.06 21.60 -4.26
CA PHE A 5 -11.62 21.39 -4.04
C PHE A 5 -11.01 22.10 -2.83
N GLN A 6 -11.71 22.99 -2.13
CA GLN A 6 -11.20 23.59 -0.89
C GLN A 6 -11.64 22.81 0.35
N LYS A 7 -11.16 21.57 0.50
CA LYS A 7 -11.34 20.82 1.76
C LYS A 7 -10.26 21.20 2.77
N LYS A 8 -10.67 21.50 4.00
CA LYS A 8 -9.76 21.67 5.15
C LYS A 8 -9.31 20.31 5.68
N LEU A 9 -8.16 20.26 6.38
CA LEU A 9 -7.65 19.03 6.98
C LEU A 9 -8.64 18.41 7.99
N SER A 10 -9.46 19.24 8.65
CA SER A 10 -10.55 18.85 9.54
C SER A 10 -11.69 18.08 8.85
N GLU A 11 -11.72 18.08 7.52
CA GLU A 11 -12.76 17.42 6.71
C GLU A 11 -12.27 16.10 6.11
N VAL A 12 -11.04 15.69 6.41
CA VAL A 12 -10.52 14.37 6.05
C VAL A 12 -11.38 13.32 6.74
N ARG A 13 -11.97 12.43 5.94
CA ARG A 13 -12.78 11.35 6.49
C ARG A 13 -11.90 10.46 7.39
N PRO A 14 -12.34 10.09 8.60
CA PRO A 14 -11.57 9.21 9.49
C PRO A 14 -11.15 7.90 8.82
N TRP A 15 -12.00 7.38 7.94
CA TRP A 15 -11.74 6.19 7.13
C TRP A 15 -10.50 6.33 6.23
N SER A 16 -10.13 7.53 5.80
CA SER A 16 -8.93 7.76 4.99
C SER A 16 -7.65 7.44 5.77
N ILE A 17 -7.62 7.68 7.09
CA ILE A 17 -6.48 7.30 7.94
C ILE A 17 -6.38 5.78 8.00
N LEU A 18 -7.51 5.09 8.21
CA LEU A 18 -7.56 3.63 8.22
C LEU A 18 -7.06 3.05 6.89
N TRP A 19 -7.52 3.59 5.75
CA TRP A 19 -7.07 3.14 4.44
C TRP A 19 -5.60 3.44 4.15
N LEU A 20 -5.03 4.49 4.74
CA LEU A 20 -3.59 4.76 4.64
C LEU A 20 -2.77 3.76 5.46
N LEU A 21 -3.20 3.43 6.68
CA LEU A 21 -2.55 2.37 7.47
C LEU A 21 -2.56 1.04 6.70
N VAL A 22 -3.69 0.73 6.09
CA VAL A 22 -3.87 -0.45 5.24
C VAL A 22 -3.00 -0.37 3.99
N ALA A 23 -2.77 0.82 3.45
CA ALA A 23 -1.87 1.01 2.32
C ALA A 23 -0.39 0.81 2.67
N ILE A 24 -0.03 1.03 3.93
CA ILE A 24 1.31 0.80 4.48
C ILE A 24 1.51 -0.70 4.74
N PHE A 25 0.67 -1.28 5.61
CA PHE A 25 0.87 -2.64 6.14
C PHE A 25 0.23 -3.72 5.26
N GLY A 26 -0.81 -3.38 4.52
CA GLY A 26 -1.57 -4.32 3.72
C GLY A 26 -0.93 -4.64 2.37
N ASN A 27 0.19 -4.03 1.98
CA ASN A 27 0.75 -4.28 0.65
C ASN A 27 1.68 -5.51 0.65
N PRO A 28 1.29 -6.61 -0.02
CA PRO A 28 2.04 -7.87 0.04
C PRO A 28 3.46 -7.74 -0.51
N VAL A 29 3.66 -6.92 -1.55
CA VAL A 29 5.00 -6.68 -2.11
C VAL A 29 5.87 -5.91 -1.12
N TYR A 30 5.29 -4.99 -0.35
CA TYR A 30 6.04 -4.20 0.63
C TYR A 30 6.45 -5.07 1.80
N ASN A 31 5.57 -5.98 2.22
CA ASN A 31 5.88 -6.92 3.29
C ASN A 31 7.06 -7.83 2.92
N VAL A 32 7.14 -8.31 1.67
CA VAL A 32 8.29 -9.11 1.17
C VAL A 32 9.55 -8.26 1.06
N MET A 33 9.45 -7.06 0.49
CA MET A 33 10.61 -6.16 0.37
C MET A 33 11.17 -5.78 1.74
N ALA A 34 10.31 -5.40 2.69
CA ALA A 34 10.71 -5.06 4.03
C ALA A 34 11.34 -6.26 4.76
N TYR A 35 10.79 -7.46 4.57
CA TYR A 35 11.37 -8.69 5.13
C TYR A 35 12.75 -8.96 4.55
N GLY A 36 12.91 -8.87 3.22
CA GLY A 36 14.19 -9.06 2.54
C GLY A 36 15.25 -8.04 2.96
N ILE A 37 14.86 -6.77 3.15
CA ILE A 37 15.75 -5.72 3.65
C ILE A 37 16.14 -6.00 5.11
N CYS A 38 15.19 -6.36 5.98
CA CYS A 38 15.47 -6.76 7.36
C CYS A 38 16.46 -7.93 7.38
N HIS A 39 16.25 -8.95 6.55
CA HIS A 39 17.14 -10.10 6.44
C HIS A 39 18.54 -9.69 5.97
N ALA A 40 18.65 -8.88 4.91
CA ALA A 40 19.94 -8.43 4.38
C ALA A 40 20.73 -7.54 5.36
N LEU A 41 20.04 -6.76 6.19
CA LEU A 41 20.65 -5.86 7.18
C LEU A 41 20.89 -6.51 8.55
N GLY A 42 20.54 -7.79 8.73
CA GLY A 42 20.68 -8.45 10.04
C GLY A 42 19.64 -8.02 11.07
N TYR A 43 18.52 -7.42 10.65
CA TYR A 43 17.43 -7.00 11.54
C TYR A 43 16.45 -8.14 11.83
N TYR A 44 16.99 -9.27 12.28
CA TYR A 44 16.22 -10.44 12.67
C TYR A 44 16.79 -11.06 13.95
N THR A 45 15.91 -11.75 14.68
CA THR A 45 16.23 -12.56 15.84
C THR A 45 16.24 -14.02 15.40
N ASP A 46 17.36 -14.69 15.57
CA ASP A 46 17.45 -16.15 15.42
C ASP A 46 16.92 -16.80 16.69
N LEU A 47 15.79 -17.49 16.58
CA LEU A 47 15.18 -18.21 17.70
C LEU A 47 15.67 -19.66 17.77
N SER A 48 15.96 -20.25 16.61
CA SER A 48 16.61 -21.55 16.47
C SER A 48 17.35 -21.63 15.13
N THR A 49 18.06 -22.74 14.87
CA THR A 49 18.90 -22.94 13.68
C THR A 49 18.21 -22.63 12.34
N ASN A 50 16.88 -22.77 12.27
CA ASN A 50 16.10 -22.55 11.05
C ASN A 50 14.91 -21.59 11.22
N VAL A 51 14.72 -21.02 12.42
CA VAL A 51 13.58 -20.13 12.73
C VAL A 51 14.09 -18.72 12.93
N THR A 52 13.59 -17.81 12.12
CA THR A 52 13.93 -16.38 12.14
C THR A 52 12.68 -15.54 12.40
N GLN A 53 12.85 -14.42 13.08
CA GLN A 53 11.79 -13.41 13.24
C GLN A 53 12.37 -12.02 12.97
N VAL A 54 11.72 -11.21 12.14
CA VAL A 54 12.16 -9.82 11.93
C VAL A 54 11.93 -8.98 13.19
N VAL A 55 12.84 -8.04 13.46
CA VAL A 55 12.61 -7.08 14.53
C VAL A 55 11.51 -6.11 14.09
N VAL A 56 10.34 -6.20 14.74
CA VAL A 56 9.10 -5.54 14.29
C VAL A 56 9.26 -4.03 14.12
N GLY A 57 10.02 -3.36 14.99
CA GLY A 57 10.25 -1.92 14.89
C GLY A 57 10.94 -1.51 13.58
N GLN A 58 12.03 -2.19 13.23
CA GLN A 58 12.79 -1.99 11.99
C GLN A 58 11.94 -2.36 10.77
N TYR A 59 11.19 -3.45 10.87
CA TYR A 59 10.28 -3.89 9.82
C TYR A 59 9.22 -2.82 9.49
N VAL A 60 8.56 -2.27 10.52
CA VAL A 60 7.59 -1.17 10.36
C VAL A 60 8.25 0.08 9.80
N LEU A 61 9.47 0.42 10.24
CA LEU A 61 10.20 1.57 9.73
C LEU A 61 10.50 1.44 8.22
N ILE A 62 10.96 0.26 7.78
CA ILE A 62 11.21 0.00 6.36
C ILE A 62 9.92 0.05 5.55
N LEU A 63 8.82 -0.51 6.06
CA LEU A 63 7.50 -0.40 5.42
C LEU A 63 7.08 1.05 5.24
N LEU A 64 7.29 1.91 6.24
CA LEU A 64 6.99 3.33 6.15
C LEU A 64 7.86 4.05 5.10
N ILE A 65 9.14 3.69 4.98
CA ILE A 65 10.05 4.23 3.95
C ILE A 65 9.59 3.82 2.55
N VAL A 66 9.32 2.53 2.33
CA VAL A 66 8.84 2.00 1.04
C VAL A 66 7.50 2.66 0.66
N PHE A 67 6.59 2.79 1.62
CA PHE A 67 5.33 3.51 1.43
C PHE A 67 5.56 4.98 1.09
N GLY A 68 6.44 5.67 1.80
CA GLY A 68 6.76 7.09 1.58
C GLY A 68 7.29 7.34 0.16
N LEU A 69 8.21 6.50 -0.32
CA LEU A 69 8.71 6.58 -1.70
C LEU A 69 7.56 6.44 -2.70
N ARG A 70 6.71 5.43 -2.53
CA ARG A 70 5.54 5.22 -3.41
C ARG A 70 4.57 6.40 -3.34
N TYR A 71 4.30 6.93 -2.17
CA TYR A 71 3.43 8.08 -1.98
C TYR A 71 3.95 9.30 -2.76
N VAL A 72 5.25 9.59 -2.69
CA VAL A 72 5.90 10.67 -3.44
C VAL A 72 5.77 10.42 -4.95
N VAL A 73 6.06 9.21 -5.44
CA VAL A 73 5.92 8.86 -6.86
C VAL A 73 4.48 9.07 -7.34
N TYR A 74 3.49 8.59 -6.59
CA TYR A 74 2.08 8.79 -6.94
C TYR A 74 1.71 10.27 -6.97
N ARG A 75 2.18 11.06 -5.99
CA ARG A 75 1.93 12.49 -5.93
C ARG A 75 2.50 13.20 -7.14
N VAL A 76 3.73 12.89 -7.54
CA VAL A 76 4.37 13.46 -8.74
C VAL A 76 3.57 13.12 -10.00
N ILE A 77 3.21 11.85 -10.21
CA ILE A 77 2.41 11.43 -11.38
C ILE A 77 1.06 12.15 -11.42
N TYR A 78 0.40 12.26 -10.26
CA TYR A 78 -0.89 12.93 -10.14
C TYR A 78 -0.80 14.43 -10.41
N VAL A 79 0.19 15.10 -9.82
CA VAL A 79 0.42 16.53 -10.06
C VAL A 79 0.70 16.78 -11.53
N ILE A 80 1.52 15.96 -12.20
CA ILE A 80 1.81 16.12 -13.63
C ILE A 80 0.54 15.94 -14.48
N ARG A 81 -0.33 14.97 -14.16
CA ARG A 81 -1.52 14.66 -14.97
C ARG A 81 -2.75 15.53 -14.70
N LEU A 82 -2.88 16.10 -13.50
CA LEU A 82 -4.11 16.75 -13.03
C LEU A 82 -3.85 18.15 -12.42
N LYS A 83 -2.77 18.82 -12.90
CA LYS A 83 -2.17 20.07 -12.38
C LYS A 83 -3.14 21.10 -11.80
N ASP A 84 -4.27 21.37 -12.46
CA ASP A 84 -5.05 22.58 -12.21
C ASP A 84 -6.23 22.42 -11.24
N GLN A 85 -6.49 21.21 -10.70
CA GLN A 85 -7.71 20.96 -9.90
C GLN A 85 -7.49 20.30 -8.53
N MET A 86 -6.26 20.02 -8.09
CA MET A 86 -6.06 19.20 -6.88
C MET A 86 -5.46 19.91 -5.67
N THR A 87 -6.17 19.82 -4.54
CA THR A 87 -5.60 20.06 -3.21
C THR A 87 -4.97 18.79 -2.63
N THR A 88 -4.01 18.97 -1.71
CA THR A 88 -3.34 17.88 -0.98
C THR A 88 -4.33 16.92 -0.32
N VAL A 89 -5.43 17.46 0.22
CA VAL A 89 -6.49 16.68 0.87
C VAL A 89 -7.21 15.78 -0.13
N PHE A 90 -7.56 16.29 -1.30
CA PHE A 90 -8.20 15.49 -2.34
C PHE A 90 -7.30 14.36 -2.83
N PHE A 91 -6.01 14.65 -3.04
CA PHE A 91 -5.03 13.61 -3.39
C PHE A 91 -4.95 12.52 -2.32
N LEU A 92 -4.89 12.90 -1.04
CA LEU A 92 -4.79 11.95 0.07
C LEU A 92 -6.04 11.05 0.15
N GLU A 93 -7.24 11.62 0.04
CA GLU A 93 -8.48 10.84 0.02
C GLU A 93 -8.56 9.90 -1.20
N ALA A 94 -8.21 10.40 -2.39
CA ALA A 94 -8.21 9.61 -3.61
C ALA A 94 -7.16 8.48 -3.58
N PHE A 95 -5.99 8.76 -3.00
CA PHE A 95 -4.95 7.77 -2.78
C PHE A 95 -5.43 6.72 -1.78
N ALA A 96 -5.96 7.12 -0.63
CA ALA A 96 -6.48 6.23 0.40
C ALA A 96 -7.57 5.29 -0.14
N GLU A 97 -8.56 5.84 -0.85
CA GLU A 97 -9.70 5.09 -1.41
C GLU A 97 -9.26 4.03 -2.43
N ARG A 98 -8.17 4.27 -3.18
CA ARG A 98 -7.62 3.30 -4.13
C ARG A 98 -6.98 2.10 -3.44
N HIS A 99 -6.50 2.24 -2.21
CA HIS A 99 -5.76 1.21 -1.49
C HIS A 99 -6.58 0.44 -0.46
N LYS A 100 -7.87 0.76 -0.28
CA LYS A 100 -8.74 0.07 0.70
C LYS A 100 -8.78 -1.47 0.55
N TYR A 101 -8.58 -1.99 -0.66
CA TYR A 101 -8.56 -3.44 -0.92
C TYR A 101 -7.29 -4.15 -0.44
N GLN A 102 -6.26 -3.39 -0.08
CA GLN A 102 -5.07 -3.93 0.57
C GLN A 102 -5.39 -4.46 1.98
N TRP A 103 -6.62 -4.23 2.48
CA TRP A 103 -7.12 -4.83 3.72
C TRP A 103 -7.08 -6.35 3.66
N ILE A 104 -7.45 -6.93 2.50
CA ILE A 104 -7.48 -8.39 2.31
C ILE A 104 -6.07 -8.97 2.49
N SER A 105 -5.06 -8.24 2.05
CA SER A 105 -3.65 -8.65 2.12
C SER A 105 -2.93 -8.24 3.40
N LEU A 106 -3.62 -7.65 4.38
CA LEU A 106 -3.07 -7.35 5.71
C LEU A 106 -2.57 -8.61 6.44
N ILE A 107 -3.11 -9.78 6.11
CA ILE A 107 -2.60 -11.06 6.61
C ILE A 107 -1.11 -11.26 6.31
N THR A 108 -0.61 -10.74 5.19
CA THR A 108 0.79 -10.88 4.80
C THR A 108 1.72 -10.11 5.75
N PHE A 109 1.27 -9.02 6.37
CA PHE A 109 2.05 -8.31 7.38
C PHE A 109 2.30 -9.21 8.60
N PHE A 110 1.26 -9.85 9.11
CA PHE A 110 1.38 -10.73 10.27
C PHE A 110 2.22 -11.98 9.98
N MET A 111 2.09 -12.54 8.77
CA MET A 111 2.91 -13.66 8.33
C MET A 111 4.39 -13.28 8.33
N TRP A 112 4.77 -12.18 7.70
CA TRP A 112 6.18 -11.80 7.59
C TRP A 112 6.76 -11.18 8.87
N ALA A 113 5.93 -10.80 9.83
CA ALA A 113 6.35 -10.33 11.17
C ALA A 113 6.43 -11.45 12.21
N SER A 114 5.87 -12.64 11.94
CA SER A 114 5.90 -13.77 12.86
C SER A 114 7.23 -14.52 12.79
N GLU A 115 7.44 -15.41 13.75
CA GLU A 115 8.47 -16.43 13.69
C GLU A 115 8.22 -17.31 12.46
N VAL A 116 9.25 -17.51 11.63
CA VAL A 116 9.12 -18.28 10.40
C VAL A 116 10.31 -19.22 10.23
N GLU A 117 9.99 -20.47 9.95
CA GLU A 117 10.97 -21.41 9.44
C GLU A 117 11.28 -21.11 7.96
N GLY A 118 12.53 -21.27 7.54
CA GLY A 118 12.95 -20.97 6.16
C GLY A 118 12.16 -21.74 5.08
N ASN A 119 11.79 -22.98 5.35
CA ASN A 119 10.92 -23.81 4.51
C ASN A 119 9.48 -23.23 4.41
N ILE A 120 8.88 -22.80 5.52
CA ILE A 120 7.55 -22.19 5.59
C ILE A 120 7.55 -20.86 4.82
N ALA A 121 8.61 -20.06 4.99
CA ALA A 121 8.78 -18.81 4.26
C ALA A 121 8.76 -19.05 2.73
N GLY A 122 9.54 -20.02 2.26
CA GLY A 122 9.68 -20.33 0.83
C GLY A 122 8.48 -21.04 0.21
N PHE A 123 7.94 -22.08 0.88
CA PHE A 123 6.91 -22.95 0.31
C PHE A 123 5.48 -22.51 0.61
N ILE A 124 5.25 -21.69 1.65
CA ILE A 124 3.91 -21.27 2.06
C ILE A 124 3.77 -19.75 1.95
N PHE A 125 4.61 -18.98 2.65
CA PHE A 125 4.39 -17.54 2.77
C PHE A 125 4.62 -16.81 1.45
N PHE A 126 5.67 -17.18 0.72
CA PHE A 126 5.95 -16.57 -0.59
C PHE A 126 4.85 -16.84 -1.62
N PRO A 127 4.36 -18.09 -1.85
CA PRO A 127 3.22 -18.35 -2.72
C PRO A 127 1.94 -17.62 -2.31
N VAL A 128 1.59 -17.61 -1.02
CA VAL A 128 0.43 -16.85 -0.52
C VAL A 128 0.58 -15.37 -0.83
N THR A 129 1.76 -14.81 -0.59
CA THR A 129 2.03 -13.39 -0.83
C THR A 129 1.96 -13.03 -2.32
N LEU A 130 2.42 -13.93 -3.20
CA LEU A 130 2.32 -13.78 -4.64
C LEU A 130 0.87 -13.80 -5.12
N LEU A 131 0.07 -14.74 -4.62
CA LEU A 131 -1.38 -14.81 -4.91
C LEU A 131 -2.09 -13.52 -4.47
N MET A 132 -1.83 -13.05 -3.24
CA MET A 132 -2.41 -11.81 -2.72
C MET A 132 -1.98 -10.60 -3.55
N THR A 133 -0.73 -10.56 -4.00
CA THR A 133 -0.23 -9.50 -4.89
C THR A 133 -1.01 -9.47 -6.20
N LEU A 134 -1.21 -10.63 -6.83
CA LEU A 134 -1.98 -10.75 -8.06
C LEU A 134 -3.43 -10.29 -7.84
N THR A 135 -4.10 -10.78 -6.79
CA THR A 135 -5.48 -10.40 -6.47
C THR A 135 -5.63 -8.89 -6.27
N VAL A 136 -4.78 -8.29 -5.43
CA VAL A 136 -4.82 -6.84 -5.15
C VAL A 136 -4.52 -6.03 -6.40
N THR A 137 -3.55 -6.46 -7.20
CA THR A 137 -3.15 -5.78 -8.44
C THR A 137 -4.28 -5.81 -9.46
N VAL A 138 -4.90 -6.97 -9.70
CA VAL A 138 -6.03 -7.12 -10.61
C VAL A 138 -7.21 -6.25 -10.17
N ILE A 139 -7.56 -6.25 -8.89
CA ILE A 139 -8.65 -5.41 -8.35
C ILE A 139 -8.34 -3.92 -8.56
N THR A 140 -7.11 -3.51 -8.27
CA THR A 140 -6.67 -2.11 -8.39
C THR A 140 -6.71 -1.65 -9.84
N ILE A 141 -6.15 -2.43 -10.77
CA ILE A 141 -6.13 -2.14 -12.20
C ILE A 141 -7.55 -2.07 -12.77
N ASN A 142 -8.40 -3.06 -12.47
CA ASN A 142 -9.79 -3.09 -12.95
C ASN A 142 -10.57 -1.84 -12.53
N ARG A 143 -10.32 -1.33 -11.33
CA ARG A 143 -10.94 -0.09 -10.85
C ARG A 143 -10.38 1.16 -11.51
N LEU A 144 -9.07 1.20 -11.74
CA LEU A 144 -8.45 2.31 -12.47
C LEU A 144 -9.04 2.46 -13.87
N PHE A 145 -9.23 1.35 -14.60
CA PHE A 145 -9.85 1.36 -15.92
C PHE A 145 -11.33 1.80 -15.88
N LYS A 146 -12.13 1.30 -14.93
CA LYS A 146 -13.52 1.74 -14.75
C LYS A 146 -13.63 3.23 -14.45
N MET A 147 -12.73 3.77 -13.63
CA MET A 147 -12.70 5.18 -13.27
C MET A 147 -12.25 6.06 -14.44
N SER A 148 -11.24 5.63 -15.21
CA SER A 148 -10.83 6.33 -16.45
C SER A 148 -11.99 6.46 -17.41
N LYS A 149 -12.70 5.35 -17.68
CA LYS A 149 -13.86 5.34 -18.57
C LYS A 149 -14.94 6.32 -18.13
N TYR A 150 -15.21 6.42 -16.83
CA TYR A 150 -16.19 7.38 -16.28
C TYR A 150 -15.74 8.84 -16.47
N LEU A 151 -14.46 9.14 -16.25
CA LEU A 151 -13.91 10.49 -16.44
C LEU A 151 -13.88 10.91 -17.91
N ASP A 152 -13.59 9.97 -18.82
CA ASP A 152 -13.62 10.23 -20.27
C ASP A 152 -15.05 10.49 -20.76
N THR A 153 -16.05 9.76 -20.27
CA THR A 153 -17.47 10.01 -20.56
C THR A 153 -17.95 11.36 -20.01
N GLN A 154 -17.47 11.80 -18.85
CA GLN A 154 -17.82 13.11 -18.29
C GLN A 154 -17.16 14.26 -19.05
N ARG A 155 -15.96 14.06 -19.61
CA ARG A 155 -15.27 15.02 -20.48
C ARG A 155 -15.90 15.16 -21.87
N SER A 156 -16.57 14.14 -22.39
CA SER A 156 -17.23 14.21 -23.70
C SER A 156 -18.63 14.85 -23.67
N VAL A 157 -19.20 15.06 -22.47
CA VAL A 157 -20.56 15.55 -22.26
C VAL A 157 -20.58 17.00 -21.71
N GLY A 158 -19.44 17.55 -21.30
CA GLY A 158 -19.28 18.95 -20.87
C GLY A 158 -18.44 19.74 -21.84
#